data_AF-A0A7Y2DIV7-F1
#
_entry.id   AF-A0A7Y2DIV7-F1
#
_cell.length_a   1.000
_cell.length_b   1.000
_cell.length_c   1.000
_cell.angle_alpha   90.00
_cell.angle_beta   90.00
_cell.angle_gamma   90.00
#
_symmetry.space_group_name_H-M   'P 1'
#
loop_
_entity.id
_entity.type
_entity.pdbx_description
1 polymer ?
#
loop_
_entity_poly.entity_id
_entity_poly.type
_entity_poly.pdbx_seq_one_letter_code
_entity_poly.pdbx_strand_id
1 'polypeptide(L)'
;LYKYAFNDSLRTKYKEAIIDHWQAERPEKEGAWNIMTALTGTQQFDLEEAVWYLREHPLDMVTWDIMNSHRKDLEFITPNFRMQTTREVLPPDERPVQRHNGNMFRLDKTGNDGGEEYSAGDIWLLPYWMGRYLEVISPPVMETIPN
;
A
#
# COMPACT_ATOMS: atom_id res chain seq x y z
N LEU A 1 9.57 -7.06 14.74
CA LEU A 1 9.59 -8.14 15.77
C LEU A 1 10.04 -9.49 15.21
N TYR A 2 9.59 -9.93 14.03
CA TYR A 2 9.99 -11.21 13.42
C TYR A 2 11.52 -11.46 13.33
N LYS A 3 12.26 -10.54 12.68
CA LYS A 3 13.72 -10.66 12.48
C LYS A 3 14.53 -10.73 13.79
N TYR A 4 14.01 -10.11 14.85
CA TYR A 4 14.65 -9.97 16.16
C TYR A 4 13.89 -10.71 17.26
N ALA A 5 13.14 -11.75 16.90
CA ALA A 5 12.42 -12.56 17.87
C ALA A 5 13.38 -13.20 18.87
N PHE A 6 13.04 -13.17 20.16
CA PHE A 6 13.92 -13.68 21.22
C PHE A 6 14.09 -15.20 21.21
N ASN A 7 13.15 -15.93 20.61
CA ASN A 7 13.21 -17.37 20.43
C ASN A 7 12.37 -17.80 19.22
N ASP A 8 12.52 -19.06 18.81
CA ASP A 8 11.88 -19.61 17.61
C ASP A 8 10.36 -19.71 17.73
N SER A 9 9.83 -19.91 18.94
CA SER A 9 8.39 -19.91 19.18
C SER A 9 7.78 -18.53 18.89
N LEU A 10 8.41 -17.46 19.40
CA LEU A 10 7.98 -16.09 19.11
C LEU A 10 8.17 -15.74 17.63
N ARG A 11 9.26 -16.18 17.01
CA ARG A 11 9.50 -15.99 15.56
C ARG A 11 8.34 -16.58 14.74
N THR A 12 7.91 -17.78 15.09
CA THR A 12 6.79 -18.48 14.44
C THR A 12 5.49 -17.69 14.61
N LYS A 13 5.15 -17.31 15.85
CA LYS A 13 3.95 -16.50 16.14
C LYS A 13 3.94 -15.15 15.42
N TYR A 14 5.08 -14.48 15.33
CA TYR A 14 5.18 -13.22 14.60
C TYR A 14 5.01 -13.41 13.09
N LYS A 15 5.51 -14.52 12.52
CA LYS A 15 5.26 -14.85 11.12
C LYS A 15 3.78 -15.08 10.86
N GLU A 16 3.11 -15.86 11.71
CA GLU A 16 1.67 -16.10 11.63
C GLU A 16 0.89 -14.78 11.69
N ALA A 17 1.21 -13.91 12.65
CA ALA A 17 0.53 -12.61 12.78
C ALA A 17 0.76 -11.67 11.58
N ILE A 18 1.97 -11.66 11.00
CA ILE A 18 2.25 -10.86 9.79
C ILE A 18 1.46 -11.38 8.60
N ILE A 19 1.39 -12.71 8.41
CA ILE A 19 0.65 -13.32 7.31
C ILE A 19 -0.86 -13.10 7.48
N ASP A 20 -1.39 -13.26 8.69
CA ASP A 20 -2.80 -13.02 9.00
C ASP A 20 -3.19 -11.56 8.72
N HIS A 21 -2.37 -10.61 9.19
CA HIS A 21 -2.57 -9.20 8.90
C HIS A 21 -2.53 -8.92 7.40
N TRP A 22 -1.52 -9.42 6.69
CA TRP A 22 -1.44 -9.27 5.24
C TRP A 22 -2.69 -9.80 4.55
N GLN A 23 -3.19 -11.00 4.90
CA GLN A 23 -4.41 -11.58 4.32
C GLN A 23 -5.63 -10.67 4.51
N ALA A 24 -5.76 -10.03 5.67
CA ALA A 24 -6.81 -9.06 5.94
C ALA A 24 -6.67 -7.76 5.13
N GLU A 25 -5.44 -7.31 4.88
CA GLU A 25 -5.12 -6.08 4.14
C GLU A 25 -5.12 -6.26 2.62
N ARG A 26 -5.08 -7.49 2.08
CA ARG A 26 -4.95 -7.74 0.62
C ARG A 26 -5.94 -6.95 -0.25
N PRO A 27 -7.23 -6.79 0.12
CA PRO A 27 -8.17 -6.01 -0.69
C PRO A 27 -7.75 -4.54 -0.88
N GLU A 28 -6.94 -3.99 0.03
CA GLU A 28 -6.50 -2.59 0.01
C GLU A 28 -5.29 -2.36 -0.91
N LYS A 29 -4.65 -3.44 -1.39
CA LYS A 29 -3.50 -3.41 -2.30
C LYS A 29 -2.40 -2.43 -1.83
N GLU A 30 -2.20 -2.38 -0.53
CA GLU A 30 -1.32 -1.39 0.10
C GLU A 30 0.15 -1.80 -0.02
N GLY A 31 1.00 -0.88 -0.49
CA GLY A 31 2.39 -1.17 -0.83
C GLY A 31 3.25 -1.61 0.35
N ALA A 32 3.12 -0.96 1.51
CA ALA A 32 3.94 -1.30 2.68
C ALA A 32 3.58 -2.67 3.25
N TRP A 33 2.30 -3.00 3.41
CA TRP A 33 1.87 -4.31 3.93
C TRP A 33 2.25 -5.46 2.99
N ASN A 34 2.06 -5.27 1.68
CA ASN A 34 2.44 -6.28 0.69
C ASN A 34 3.95 -6.56 0.70
N ILE A 35 4.80 -5.52 0.66
CA ILE A 35 6.26 -5.68 0.70
C ILE A 35 6.73 -6.20 2.07
N MET A 36 6.13 -5.75 3.17
CA MET A 36 6.49 -6.19 4.53
C MET A 36 6.33 -7.70 4.70
N THR A 37 5.38 -8.31 4.00
CA THR A 37 5.14 -9.75 4.05
C THR A 37 6.35 -10.56 3.58
N ALA A 38 7.14 -10.02 2.64
CA ALA A 38 8.39 -10.63 2.19
C ALA A 38 9.42 -10.84 3.33
N LEU A 39 9.35 -10.05 4.42
CA LEU A 39 10.19 -10.24 5.61
C LEU A 39 10.07 -11.64 6.23
N THR A 40 8.92 -12.29 6.05
CA THR A 40 8.64 -13.61 6.62
C THR A 40 9.31 -14.76 5.86
N GLY A 41 9.93 -14.47 4.71
CA GLY A 41 10.46 -15.47 3.79
C GLY A 41 9.38 -16.33 3.13
N THR A 42 8.13 -15.83 3.06
CA THR A 42 7.09 -16.48 2.25
C THR A 42 7.48 -16.42 0.77
N GLN A 43 7.15 -17.46 0.01
CA GLN A 43 7.37 -17.50 -1.44
C GLN A 43 6.32 -16.69 -2.20
N GLN A 44 5.15 -16.47 -1.60
CA GLN A 44 4.01 -15.79 -2.20
C GLN A 44 3.63 -14.58 -1.36
N PHE A 45 3.63 -13.42 -2.00
CA PHE A 45 3.15 -12.14 -1.51
C PHE A 45 2.76 -11.27 -2.71
N ASP A 46 1.96 -10.22 -2.50
CA ASP A 46 1.39 -9.43 -3.59
C ASP A 46 2.38 -8.36 -4.11
N LEU A 47 3.52 -8.78 -4.68
CA LEU A 47 4.54 -7.88 -5.22
C LEU A 47 4.01 -7.00 -6.35
N GLU A 48 3.22 -7.58 -7.26
CA GLU A 48 2.66 -6.83 -8.40
C GLU A 48 1.75 -5.71 -7.92
N GLU A 49 0.92 -5.96 -6.92
CA GLU A 49 0.04 -4.96 -6.32
C GLU A 49 0.84 -3.88 -5.58
N ALA A 50 1.95 -4.25 -4.92
CA ALA A 50 2.85 -3.26 -4.32
C ALA A 50 3.55 -2.37 -5.37
N VAL A 51 3.95 -2.95 -6.50
CA VAL A 51 4.55 -2.19 -7.61
C VAL A 51 3.50 -1.29 -8.26
N TRP A 52 2.28 -1.78 -8.46
CA TRP A 52 1.14 -0.97 -8.91
C TRP A 52 0.90 0.19 -7.96
N TYR A 53 0.83 -0.06 -6.65
CA TYR A 53 0.71 0.99 -5.63
C TYR A 53 1.78 2.06 -5.78
N LEU A 54 3.05 1.67 -5.89
CA LEU A 54 4.18 2.60 -6.02
C LEU A 54 4.18 3.40 -7.33
N ARG A 55 3.66 2.83 -8.42
CA ARG A 55 3.59 3.48 -9.74
C ARG A 55 2.49 4.52 -9.81
N GLU A 56 1.32 4.20 -9.25
CA GLU A 56 0.16 5.09 -9.28
C GLU A 56 0.18 6.12 -8.14
N HIS A 57 1.03 5.97 -7.12
CA HIS A 57 1.02 6.90 -6.00
C HIS A 57 1.46 8.32 -6.42
N PRO A 58 0.67 9.37 -6.14
CA PRO A 58 1.06 10.74 -6.47
C PRO A 58 2.26 11.19 -5.64
N LEU A 59 3.26 11.77 -6.30
CA LEU A 59 4.52 12.20 -5.68
C LEU A 59 4.57 13.70 -5.34
N ASP A 60 3.53 14.47 -5.69
CA ASP A 60 3.45 15.90 -5.39
C ASP A 60 3.20 16.17 -3.89
N MET A 61 2.77 15.16 -3.13
CA MET A 61 2.39 15.21 -1.71
C MET A 61 1.21 16.15 -1.43
N VAL A 62 0.62 16.78 -2.44
CA VAL A 62 -0.46 17.74 -2.28
C VAL A 62 -1.78 16.99 -2.15
N THR A 63 -2.59 17.35 -1.16
CA THR A 63 -3.93 16.78 -1.04
C THR A 63 -4.93 17.60 -1.83
N TRP A 64 -5.43 17.00 -2.91
CA TRP A 64 -6.52 17.57 -3.70
C TRP A 64 -7.89 17.16 -3.15
N ASP A 65 -8.93 17.88 -3.55
CA ASP A 65 -10.29 17.42 -3.35
C ASP A 65 -10.61 16.28 -4.34
N ILE A 66 -11.15 15.19 -3.81
CA ILE A 66 -11.47 13.96 -4.55
C ILE A 66 -12.89 13.54 -4.19
N MET A 67 -13.69 13.25 -5.21
CA MET A 67 -15.06 12.76 -5.07
C MET A 67 -15.25 11.57 -6.01
N ASN A 68 -15.42 10.38 -5.46
CA ASN A 68 -15.64 9.15 -6.22
C ASN A 68 -16.98 8.47 -5.91
N SER A 69 -17.67 8.84 -4.83
CA SER A 69 -18.94 8.20 -4.44
C SER A 69 -20.05 8.29 -5.48
N HIS A 70 -19.96 9.25 -6.41
CA HIS A 70 -20.90 9.43 -7.51
C HIS A 70 -20.60 8.58 -8.75
N ARG A 71 -19.45 7.88 -8.78
CA ARG A 71 -19.05 7.01 -9.89
C ARG A 71 -20.00 5.84 -10.05
N LYS A 72 -20.43 5.58 -11.28
CA LYS A 72 -21.40 4.53 -11.62
C LYS A 72 -20.75 3.21 -12.04
N ASP A 73 -19.45 3.25 -12.32
CA ASP A 73 -18.62 2.10 -12.66
C ASP A 73 -18.18 1.29 -11.44
N LEU A 74 -18.36 1.83 -10.22
CA LEU A 74 -18.01 1.15 -8.98
C LEU A 74 -19.08 0.14 -8.56
N GLU A 75 -18.66 -1.09 -8.26
CA GLU A 75 -19.49 -2.09 -7.61
C GLU A 75 -19.42 -1.92 -6.09
N PHE A 76 -20.47 -1.40 -5.49
CA PHE A 76 -20.59 -1.26 -4.03
C PHE A 76 -20.98 -2.58 -3.37
N ILE A 77 -20.37 -2.87 -2.22
CA ILE A 77 -20.62 -4.08 -1.43
C ILE A 77 -20.98 -3.72 0.02
N THR A 78 -21.55 -4.67 0.76
CA THR A 78 -21.77 -4.48 2.20
C THR A 78 -20.43 -4.38 2.93
N PRO A 79 -20.20 -3.34 3.74
CA PRO A 79 -18.95 -3.18 4.47
C PRO A 79 -18.61 -4.37 5.36
N ASN A 80 -17.38 -4.85 5.24
CA ASN A 80 -16.80 -5.84 6.14
C ASN A 80 -16.14 -5.17 7.35
N PHE A 81 -15.42 -5.92 8.18
CA PHE A 81 -14.74 -5.38 9.37
C PHE A 81 -13.63 -4.35 9.05
N ARG A 82 -13.11 -4.35 7.81
CA ARG A 82 -12.14 -3.37 7.29
C ARG A 82 -12.81 -2.13 6.71
N MET A 83 -14.14 -2.05 6.72
CA MET A 83 -14.90 -0.99 6.06
C MET A 83 -14.63 -0.93 4.55
N GLN A 84 -14.45 -2.09 3.91
CA GLN A 84 -14.40 -2.20 2.45
C GLN A 84 -15.78 -1.92 1.85
N THR A 85 -15.93 -0.81 1.15
CA THR A 85 -17.21 -0.35 0.60
C THR A 85 -17.40 -0.68 -0.88
N THR A 86 -16.32 -0.96 -1.60
CA THR A 86 -16.32 -1.33 -3.03
C THR A 86 -15.66 -2.69 -3.25
N ARG A 87 -16.04 -3.36 -4.35
CA ARG A 87 -15.49 -4.67 -4.73
C ARG A 87 -13.97 -4.60 -4.88
N GLU A 88 -13.50 -3.61 -5.64
CA GLU A 88 -12.09 -3.34 -5.89
C GLU A 88 -11.72 -1.98 -5.27
N VAL A 89 -10.48 -1.88 -4.79
CA VAL A 89 -9.91 -0.61 -4.35
C VAL A 89 -9.56 0.26 -5.56
N LEU A 90 -9.77 1.57 -5.44
CA LEU A 90 -9.36 2.50 -6.49
C LEU A 90 -7.83 2.60 -6.59
N PRO A 91 -7.30 2.97 -7.77
CA PRO A 91 -5.91 3.38 -7.91
C PRO A 91 -5.49 4.47 -6.91
N PRO A 92 -4.24 4.43 -6.37
CA PRO A 92 -3.70 5.46 -5.48
C PRO A 92 -3.82 6.91 -5.97
N ASP A 93 -3.74 7.17 -7.28
CA ASP A 93 -3.92 8.48 -7.90
C ASP A 93 -5.39 8.89 -8.05
N GLU A 94 -6.32 7.94 -8.02
CA GLU A 94 -7.77 8.20 -8.12
C GLU A 94 -8.46 8.34 -6.76
N ARG A 95 -7.75 8.21 -5.65
CA ARG A 95 -8.34 8.22 -4.29
C ARG A 95 -7.62 9.18 -3.36
N PRO A 96 -8.25 9.59 -2.24
CA PRO A 96 -7.60 10.44 -1.26
C PRO A 96 -6.25 9.86 -0.82
N VAL A 97 -5.22 10.70 -0.73
CA VAL A 97 -3.92 10.32 -0.16
C VAL A 97 -4.08 10.02 1.33
N GLN A 98 -3.54 8.88 1.79
CA GLN A 98 -3.70 8.41 3.17
C GLN A 98 -2.44 7.68 3.63
N ARG A 99 -2.22 7.66 4.95
CA ARG A 99 -1.13 6.86 5.56
C ARG A 99 -1.45 5.37 5.47
N HIS A 100 -0.44 4.52 5.67
CA HIS A 100 -0.56 3.06 5.62
C HIS A 100 -1.60 2.45 6.58
N ASN A 101 -2.03 3.19 7.61
CA ASN A 101 -3.07 2.79 8.56
C ASN A 101 -4.46 3.40 8.26
N GLY A 102 -4.60 4.13 7.15
CA GLY A 102 -5.87 4.63 6.65
C GLY A 102 -6.66 3.54 5.93
N ASN A 103 -7.97 3.72 5.80
CA ASN A 103 -8.82 2.80 5.05
C ASN A 103 -8.73 3.11 3.56
N MET A 104 -8.14 2.20 2.78
CA MET A 104 -7.93 2.42 1.34
C MET A 104 -9.22 2.53 0.51
N PHE A 105 -10.39 2.17 1.07
CA PHE A 105 -11.73 2.30 0.48
C PHE A 105 -12.44 3.63 0.76
N ARG A 106 -11.77 4.61 1.37
CA ARG A 106 -12.30 5.98 1.42
C ARG A 106 -12.38 6.55 0.01
N LEU A 107 -13.60 6.85 -0.45
CA LEU A 107 -13.85 7.34 -1.81
C LEU A 107 -13.69 8.87 -1.94
N ASP A 108 -14.07 9.60 -0.90
CA ASP A 108 -14.19 11.05 -0.96
C ASP A 108 -13.30 11.73 0.09
N LYS A 109 -12.74 12.88 -0.29
CA LYS A 109 -12.05 13.85 0.58
C LYS A 109 -12.29 15.22 -0.02
N THR A 110 -12.99 16.08 0.72
CA THR A 110 -13.27 17.46 0.29
C THR A 110 -12.91 18.46 1.38
N GLY A 111 -12.55 19.66 0.98
CA GLY A 111 -12.10 20.72 1.86
C GLY A 111 -10.58 20.81 1.87
N ASN A 112 -10.11 22.05 1.74
CA ASN A 112 -8.70 22.41 1.69
C ASN A 112 -7.99 21.89 0.41
N ASP A 113 -8.63 22.06 -0.74
CA ASP A 113 -8.13 21.70 -2.08
C ASP A 113 -6.76 22.34 -2.36
N GLY A 114 -5.69 21.53 -2.32
CA GLY A 114 -4.32 22.00 -2.51
C GLY A 114 -3.73 22.80 -1.34
N GLY A 115 -4.45 22.92 -0.21
CA GLY A 115 -4.03 23.71 0.94
C GLY A 115 -3.32 22.92 2.04
N GLU A 116 -3.05 21.63 1.80
CA GLU A 116 -2.36 20.73 2.74
C GLU A 116 -1.45 19.76 1.98
N GLU A 117 -0.25 19.55 2.51
CA GLU A 117 0.65 18.48 2.12
C GLU A 117 0.49 17.27 3.06
N TYR A 118 0.47 16.07 2.49
CA TYR A 118 0.31 14.85 3.25
C TYR A 118 1.62 14.10 3.39
N SER A 119 2.09 14.00 4.65
CA SER A 119 3.31 13.27 4.98
C SER A 119 4.58 13.88 4.35
N ALA A 120 5.75 13.38 4.72
CA ALA A 120 7.04 13.87 4.19
C ALA A 120 7.56 12.95 3.06
N GLY A 121 6.66 12.43 2.23
CA GLY A 121 6.94 11.43 1.19
C GLY A 121 7.16 10.01 1.72
N ASP A 122 7.03 9.78 3.02
CA ASP A 122 7.25 8.47 3.66
C ASP A 122 6.27 7.39 3.21
N ILE A 123 5.07 7.78 2.76
CA ILE A 123 4.07 6.85 2.19
C ILE A 123 4.63 6.11 0.97
N TRP A 124 5.41 6.81 0.13
CA TRP A 124 6.06 6.20 -1.02
C TRP A 124 7.43 5.61 -0.66
N LEU A 125 8.23 6.36 0.11
CA LEU A 125 9.62 6.01 0.40
C LEU A 125 9.72 4.73 1.25
N LEU A 126 8.84 4.53 2.23
CA LEU A 126 8.89 3.36 3.10
C LEU A 126 8.75 2.03 2.33
N PRO A 127 7.66 1.78 1.57
CA PRO A 127 7.52 0.56 0.79
C PRO A 127 8.61 0.40 -0.27
N TYR A 128 8.99 1.50 -0.96
CA TYR A 128 10.05 1.44 -1.96
C TYR A 128 11.38 0.98 -1.36
N TRP A 129 11.86 1.66 -0.31
CA TRP A 129 13.14 1.33 0.30
C TRP A 129 13.12 -0.02 1.02
N MET A 130 11.98 -0.40 1.60
CA MET A 130 11.82 -1.75 2.14
C MET A 130 11.95 -2.81 1.03
N GLY A 131 11.33 -2.59 -0.13
CA GLY A 131 11.44 -3.50 -1.28
C GLY A 131 12.86 -3.60 -1.83
N ARG A 132 13.58 -2.47 -1.88
CA ARG A 132 15.01 -2.42 -2.24
C ARG A 132 15.88 -3.16 -1.23
N TYR A 133 15.62 -2.98 0.07
CA TYR A 133 16.36 -3.64 1.14
C TYR A 133 16.16 -5.16 1.16
N LEU A 134 14.96 -5.63 0.80
CA LEU A 134 14.61 -7.04 0.72
C LEU A 134 14.91 -7.67 -0.64
N GLU A 135 15.51 -6.91 -1.56
CA GLU A 135 15.88 -7.35 -2.92
C GLU A 135 14.68 -7.82 -3.77
N VAL A 136 13.45 -7.45 -3.39
CA VAL A 136 12.23 -7.72 -4.16
C VAL A 136 11.91 -6.61 -5.17
N ILE A 137 12.58 -5.46 -5.04
CA ILE A 137 12.64 -4.39 -6.05
C ILE A 137 14.10 -4.21 -6.46
N SER A 138 14.37 -4.30 -7.77
CA SER A 138 15.73 -4.13 -8.30
C SER A 138 16.18 -2.66 -8.29
N PRO A 139 17.50 -2.40 -8.33
CA PRO A 139 17.98 -1.07 -8.70
C PRO A 139 17.48 -0.65 -10.09
N PRO A 140 17.42 0.67 -10.37
CA PRO A 140 17.21 1.17 -11.72
C PRO A 140 18.26 0.58 -12.66
N VAL A 141 17.81 0.09 -13.82
CA VAL A 141 18.70 -0.32 -14.90
C VAL A 141 19.05 0.94 -15.67
N MET A 142 20.35 1.25 -15.81
CA MET A 142 20.75 2.30 -16.75
C MET A 142 20.53 1.79 -18.17
N GLU A 143 19.51 2.28 -18.85
CA GLU A 143 19.42 2.10 -20.29
C GLU A 143 20.54 2.90 -20.94
N THR A 144 21.49 2.21 -21.56
CA THR A 144 22.45 2.85 -22.46
C THR A 144 21.66 3.33 -23.68
N ILE A 145 21.40 4.63 -23.75
CA ILE A 145 20.81 5.24 -24.95
C ILE A 145 21.81 5.00 -26.10
N PRO A 146 21.42 4.27 -27.16
CA PRO A 146 22.30 4.12 -28.32
C PRO A 146 22.52 5.49 -28.96
N ASN A 147 23.79 5.80 -29.27
CA ASN A 147 24.18 7.00 -30.02
C ASN A 147 23.57 7.03 -31.42
#